data_AF-E3ZSR5-F1
#
_entry.id   AF-E3ZSR5-F1
#
_cell.length_a   1.000
_cell.length_b   1.000
_cell.length_c   1.000
_cell.angle_alpha   90.00
_cell.angle_beta   90.00
_cell.angle_gamma   90.00
#
_symmetry.space_group_name_H-M   'P 1'
#
loop_
_entity.id
_entity.type
_entity.pdbx_description
1 polymer ?
#
loop_
_entity_poly.entity_id
_entity_poly.type
_entity_poly.pdbx_seq_one_letter_code
_entity_poly.pdbx_strand_id
1 'polypeptide(L)'
;MKKQFTQILLASVIISSTLLPFFHADAAEASQTAVSQAGMTLSQQQFIQSIASDAQDLQKEEKILTSVTLAQAILESNWGKSGLSTSGNNLFGIKGSYEGESVSMGTQEFSNGNSYRTQADFRKYPNKKASLVDHAQLFVNGVSGNSGLYSEVIGETDYKKAAYAIQDAGYATDPAYADKLISTIDKYHLDNYDNIYDTVTSTEKQLAYAEITNSGETIWSKPYNTEDAKKVSNANNYQNKSLRITDKATTKQGTWYNLQDQGKQVGWINSKAVNIFYTPNNETNAKLDKYVTDSDQKIYALPVEDNSRVVSALNDYKGKELDIDRRADVKNEYWYRVKSDDGKIIGWSKASGFAENNPEKTTETK
;
A
#
# COMPACT_ATOMS: atom_id res chain seq x y z
N MET A 1 -17.16 -39.90 -69.60
CA MET A 1 -18.11 -40.06 -68.48
C MET A 1 -17.53 -39.41 -67.24
N LYS A 2 -18.12 -38.30 -66.77
CA LYS A 2 -18.26 -37.91 -65.36
C LYS A 2 -19.10 -36.63 -65.30
N LYS A 3 -19.99 -36.60 -64.33
CA LYS A 3 -21.28 -35.90 -64.29
C LYS A 3 -21.14 -34.40 -64.02
N GLN A 4 -22.04 -33.61 -64.63
CA GLN A 4 -22.43 -32.29 -64.15
C GLN A 4 -23.02 -32.40 -62.73
N PHE A 5 -22.71 -31.43 -61.87
CA PHE A 5 -23.56 -31.08 -60.74
C PHE A 5 -23.63 -29.56 -60.59
N THR A 6 -24.87 -29.09 -60.72
CA THR A 6 -25.40 -27.74 -60.54
C THR A 6 -25.15 -27.24 -59.11
N GLN A 7 -24.58 -26.03 -58.97
CA GLN A 7 -24.59 -25.31 -57.70
C GLN A 7 -25.93 -24.58 -57.53
N ILE A 8 -26.67 -24.96 -56.50
CA ILE A 8 -27.84 -24.25 -55.98
C ILE A 8 -27.38 -23.43 -54.78
N LEU A 9 -27.71 -22.13 -54.78
CA LEU A 9 -27.62 -21.24 -53.63
C LEU A 9 -28.53 -21.72 -52.50
N LEU A 10 -28.01 -21.73 -51.27
CA LEU A 10 -28.82 -21.67 -50.06
C LEU A 10 -28.16 -20.70 -49.07
N ALA A 11 -28.91 -19.65 -48.75
CA ALA A 11 -28.60 -18.65 -47.76
C ALA A 11 -28.45 -19.29 -46.37
N SER A 12 -27.47 -18.85 -45.60
CA SER A 12 -27.38 -19.11 -44.17
C SER A 12 -26.84 -17.85 -43.51
N VAL A 13 -27.74 -17.14 -42.85
CA VAL A 13 -27.46 -16.06 -41.91
C VAL A 13 -26.67 -16.65 -40.75
N ILE A 14 -25.44 -16.20 -40.55
CA ILE A 14 -24.70 -16.41 -39.30
C ILE A 14 -24.56 -15.05 -38.64
N ILE A 15 -25.40 -14.82 -37.64
CA ILE A 15 -25.21 -13.77 -36.64
C ILE A 15 -24.01 -14.22 -35.81
N SER A 16 -22.82 -13.73 -36.13
CA SER A 16 -21.65 -13.91 -35.26
C SER A 16 -21.75 -12.87 -34.17
N SER A 17 -22.27 -13.28 -33.02
CA SER A 17 -22.15 -12.56 -31.76
C SER A 17 -20.67 -12.50 -31.39
N THR A 18 -20.04 -11.32 -31.49
CA THR A 18 -18.73 -11.10 -30.87
C THR A 18 -18.92 -11.05 -29.36
N LEU A 19 -18.88 -12.22 -28.72
CA LEU A 19 -18.49 -12.32 -27.32
C LEU A 19 -17.03 -11.84 -27.26
N LEU A 20 -16.84 -10.61 -26.78
CA LEU A 20 -15.54 -10.16 -26.33
C LEU A 20 -15.14 -11.03 -25.12
N PRO A 21 -13.98 -11.69 -25.13
CA PRO A 21 -13.46 -12.30 -23.92
C PRO A 21 -13.11 -11.18 -22.94
N PHE A 22 -13.83 -11.14 -21.82
CA PHE A 22 -13.38 -10.46 -20.62
C PHE A 22 -12.07 -11.11 -20.16
N PHE A 23 -10.95 -10.64 -20.68
CA PHE A 23 -9.67 -10.85 -20.03
C PHE A 23 -9.68 -10.01 -18.75
N HIS A 24 -10.06 -10.65 -17.63
CA HIS A 24 -9.62 -10.22 -16.31
C HIS A 24 -8.11 -10.50 -16.23
N ALA A 25 -7.32 -9.53 -16.70
CA ALA A 25 -5.93 -9.46 -16.31
C ALA A 25 -5.91 -8.92 -14.88
N ASP A 26 -5.79 -9.83 -13.93
CA ASP A 26 -5.41 -9.53 -12.55
C ASP A 26 -3.94 -9.06 -12.60
N ALA A 27 -3.75 -7.78 -12.91
CA ALA A 27 -2.50 -7.09 -12.75
C ALA A 27 -2.54 -6.44 -11.36
N ALA A 28 -2.10 -7.21 -10.35
CA ALA A 28 -1.42 -6.60 -9.23
C ALA A 28 -0.21 -5.85 -9.83
N GLU A 29 -0.40 -4.57 -10.17
CA GLU A 29 0.67 -3.68 -10.57
C GLU A 29 1.65 -3.63 -9.41
N ALA A 30 2.76 -4.36 -9.56
CA ALA A 30 3.95 -4.15 -8.78
C ALA A 30 4.31 -2.67 -8.97
N SER A 31 4.09 -1.89 -7.92
CA SER A 31 4.55 -0.51 -7.85
C SER A 31 6.07 -0.53 -7.82
N GLN A 32 6.66 -0.59 -9.01
CA GLN A 32 8.07 -0.32 -9.21
C GLN A 32 8.19 1.17 -9.38
N THR A 33 8.74 1.82 -8.36
CA THR A 33 9.33 3.14 -8.47
C THR A 33 10.25 3.13 -9.69
N ALA A 34 9.80 3.73 -10.80
CA ALA A 34 10.63 3.95 -11.98
C ALA A 34 11.66 5.03 -11.62
N VAL A 35 12.69 4.64 -10.86
CA VAL A 35 13.91 5.41 -10.70
C VAL A 35 14.47 5.64 -12.09
N SER A 36 14.90 6.85 -12.43
CA SER A 36 15.41 7.16 -13.77
C SER A 36 16.59 6.25 -14.11
N GLN A 37 16.38 5.25 -14.95
CA GLN A 37 17.39 4.27 -15.38
C GLN A 37 18.37 4.84 -16.41
N ALA A 38 18.56 6.16 -16.41
CA ALA A 38 19.47 6.86 -17.31
C ALA A 38 20.91 6.35 -17.07
N GLY A 39 21.59 5.95 -18.14
CA GLY A 39 22.99 5.49 -18.06
C GLY A 39 23.21 4.00 -17.78
N MET A 40 22.16 3.20 -17.55
CA MET A 40 22.26 1.74 -17.45
C MET A 40 21.86 1.02 -18.75
N THR A 41 22.53 -0.07 -19.08
CA THR A 41 22.07 -1.02 -20.09
C THR A 41 20.87 -1.83 -19.59
N LEU A 42 20.08 -2.42 -20.48
CA LEU A 42 18.97 -3.32 -20.11
C LEU A 42 19.42 -4.44 -19.16
N SER A 43 20.59 -5.04 -19.41
CA SER A 43 21.12 -6.11 -18.54
C SER A 43 21.43 -5.63 -17.11
N GLN A 44 21.86 -4.37 -16.97
CA GLN A 44 22.16 -3.76 -15.68
C GLN A 44 20.87 -3.41 -14.93
N GLN A 45 19.88 -2.87 -15.64
CA GLN A 45 18.55 -2.60 -15.09
C GLN A 45 17.89 -3.89 -14.58
N GLN A 46 17.97 -4.97 -15.36
CA GLN A 46 17.47 -6.30 -14.97
C GLN A 46 18.19 -6.85 -13.73
N PHE A 47 19.50 -6.62 -13.62
CA PHE A 47 20.24 -7.01 -12.42
C PHE A 47 19.71 -6.28 -11.18
N ILE A 48 19.61 -4.96 -11.21
CA ILE A 48 19.07 -4.16 -10.10
C ILE A 48 17.65 -4.58 -9.77
N GLN A 49 16.78 -4.69 -10.77
CA GLN A 49 15.39 -5.12 -10.59
C GLN A 49 15.28 -6.51 -9.93
N SER A 50 16.26 -7.39 -10.17
CA SER A 50 16.29 -8.74 -9.58
C SER A 50 16.66 -8.79 -8.10
N ILE A 51 17.18 -7.71 -7.51
CA ILE A 51 17.64 -7.68 -6.11
C ILE A 51 17.13 -6.48 -5.30
N ALA A 52 16.62 -5.42 -5.94
CA ALA A 52 16.26 -4.17 -5.27
C ALA A 52 15.17 -4.36 -4.20
N SER A 53 14.10 -5.11 -4.49
CA SER A 53 13.03 -5.33 -3.50
C SER A 53 13.54 -6.04 -2.26
N ASP A 54 14.35 -7.09 -2.41
CA ASP A 54 14.93 -7.81 -1.27
C ASP A 54 15.90 -6.92 -0.48
N ALA A 55 16.69 -6.07 -1.15
CA ALA A 55 17.57 -5.13 -0.50
C ALA A 55 16.81 -4.03 0.27
N GLN A 56 15.67 -3.56 -0.25
CA GLN A 56 14.79 -2.61 0.45
C GLN A 56 14.10 -3.23 1.68
N ASP A 57 13.73 -4.51 1.59
CA ASP A 57 13.23 -5.26 2.75
C ASP A 57 14.32 -5.35 3.84
N LEU A 58 15.56 -5.67 3.45
CA LEU A 58 16.69 -5.66 4.38
C LEU A 58 16.98 -4.28 4.97
N GLN A 59 16.80 -3.19 4.22
CA GLN A 59 16.91 -1.84 4.78
C GLN A 59 15.82 -1.58 5.83
N LYS A 60 14.59 -2.06 5.61
CA LYS A 60 13.50 -1.94 6.59
C LYS A 60 13.82 -2.69 7.89
N GLU A 61 14.33 -3.92 7.74
CA GLU A 61 14.60 -4.87 8.83
C GLU A 61 15.88 -4.56 9.59
N GLU A 62 17.00 -4.44 8.86
CA GLU A 62 18.37 -4.40 9.40
C GLU A 62 19.01 -3.00 9.31
N LYS A 63 18.29 -2.01 8.77
CA LYS A 63 18.73 -0.61 8.71
C LYS A 63 20.02 -0.38 7.91
N ILE A 64 20.30 -1.23 6.93
CA ILE A 64 21.42 -1.08 5.99
C ILE A 64 20.89 -0.43 4.71
N LEU A 65 21.50 0.66 4.25
CA LEU A 65 21.04 1.36 3.04
C LEU A 65 21.00 0.45 1.81
N THR A 66 19.90 0.53 1.06
CA THR A 66 19.71 -0.23 -0.17
C THR A 66 20.75 0.17 -1.21
N SER A 67 21.05 1.46 -1.34
CA SER A 67 22.03 2.01 -2.27
C SER A 67 23.41 1.39 -2.07
N VAL A 68 23.84 1.26 -0.81
CA VAL A 68 25.11 0.63 -0.41
C VAL A 68 25.11 -0.85 -0.75
N THR A 69 24.04 -1.58 -0.40
CA THR A 69 23.91 -3.00 -0.73
C THR A 69 23.96 -3.25 -2.23
N LEU A 70 23.24 -2.43 -3.03
CA LEU A 70 23.24 -2.51 -4.48
C LEU A 70 24.63 -2.18 -5.06
N ALA A 71 25.29 -1.13 -4.56
CA ALA A 71 26.62 -0.74 -5.02
C ALA A 71 27.66 -1.84 -4.76
N GLN A 72 27.67 -2.44 -3.57
CA GLN A 72 28.53 -3.59 -3.29
C GLN A 72 28.19 -4.76 -4.20
N ALA A 73 26.92 -5.13 -4.34
CA ALA A 73 26.52 -6.21 -5.24
C ALA A 73 26.98 -5.95 -6.69
N ILE A 74 26.89 -4.71 -7.19
CA ILE A 74 27.38 -4.34 -8.53
C ILE A 74 28.89 -4.56 -8.66
N LEU A 75 29.68 -4.02 -7.72
CA LEU A 75 31.13 -4.06 -7.77
C LEU A 75 31.66 -5.49 -7.59
N GLU A 76 31.16 -6.21 -6.59
CA GLU A 76 31.64 -7.54 -6.22
C GLU A 76 31.25 -8.63 -7.23
N SER A 77 30.08 -8.49 -7.87
CA SER A 77 29.56 -9.51 -8.80
C SER A 77 29.71 -9.15 -10.28
N ASN A 78 30.25 -7.97 -10.60
CA ASN A 78 30.23 -7.40 -11.95
C ASN A 78 28.81 -7.45 -12.57
N TRP A 79 27.85 -6.80 -11.92
CA TRP A 79 26.43 -6.82 -12.32
C TRP A 79 25.83 -8.24 -12.43
N GLY A 80 26.23 -9.11 -11.51
CA GLY A 80 25.81 -10.50 -11.43
C GLY A 80 26.46 -11.44 -12.45
N LYS A 81 27.41 -10.94 -13.25
CA LYS A 81 28.03 -11.68 -14.38
C LYS A 81 29.30 -12.42 -13.99
N SER A 82 29.81 -12.27 -12.77
CA SER A 82 30.98 -13.02 -12.30
C SER A 82 30.69 -14.52 -12.30
N GLY A 83 31.73 -15.34 -12.51
CA GLY A 83 31.61 -16.80 -12.48
C GLY A 83 31.07 -17.29 -11.13
N LEU A 84 31.47 -16.66 -10.03
CA LEU A 84 30.97 -16.98 -8.70
C LEU A 84 29.50 -16.60 -8.51
N SER A 85 29.07 -15.42 -8.97
CA SER A 85 27.67 -15.00 -8.91
C SER A 85 26.77 -15.93 -9.72
N THR A 86 27.20 -16.32 -10.91
CA THR A 86 26.43 -17.19 -11.82
C THR A 86 26.39 -18.65 -11.39
N SER A 87 27.46 -19.18 -10.80
CA SER A 87 27.53 -20.59 -10.34
C SER A 87 27.04 -20.81 -8.91
N GLY A 88 27.18 -19.79 -8.05
CA GLY A 88 26.93 -19.88 -6.62
C GLY A 88 25.87 -18.92 -6.07
N ASN A 89 25.25 -18.10 -6.92
CA ASN A 89 24.40 -16.96 -6.49
C ASN A 89 25.08 -16.02 -5.49
N ASN A 90 26.41 -16.07 -5.38
CA ASN A 90 27.18 -15.34 -4.38
C ASN A 90 27.59 -13.99 -4.95
N LEU A 91 26.87 -12.95 -4.55
CA LEU A 91 27.02 -11.60 -5.07
C LEU A 91 28.20 -10.84 -4.46
N PHE A 92 28.65 -11.26 -3.26
CA PHE A 92 29.58 -10.48 -2.42
C PHE A 92 30.93 -11.16 -2.20
N GLY A 93 31.18 -12.31 -2.84
CA GLY A 93 32.45 -13.02 -2.71
C GLY A 93 32.69 -13.64 -1.33
N ILE A 94 31.64 -13.94 -0.56
CA ILE A 94 31.79 -14.47 0.81
C ILE A 94 32.37 -15.89 0.75
N LYS A 95 33.50 -16.10 1.43
CA LYS A 95 34.22 -17.38 1.51
C LYS A 95 33.54 -18.38 2.48
N GLY A 96 33.81 -19.66 2.28
CA GLY A 96 33.34 -20.77 3.13
C GLY A 96 32.20 -21.57 2.49
N SER A 97 31.30 -22.09 3.34
CA SER A 97 30.10 -22.81 2.92
C SER A 97 28.85 -22.18 3.52
N TYR A 98 27.73 -22.28 2.81
CA TYR A 98 26.40 -21.89 3.29
C TYR A 98 25.53 -23.14 3.34
N GLU A 99 25.08 -23.52 4.54
CA GLU A 99 24.32 -24.77 4.77
C GLU A 99 25.03 -26.03 4.21
N GLY A 100 26.37 -26.03 4.25
CA GLY A 100 27.20 -27.12 3.72
C GLY A 100 27.54 -27.01 2.22
N GLU A 101 26.93 -26.08 1.48
CA GLU A 101 27.18 -25.88 0.05
C GLU A 101 28.27 -24.84 -0.21
N SER A 102 29.18 -25.14 -1.15
CA SER A 102 30.24 -24.24 -1.60
C SER A 102 30.55 -24.40 -3.09
N VAL A 103 31.27 -23.42 -3.66
CA VAL A 103 31.92 -23.51 -4.98
C VAL A 103 33.42 -23.23 -4.78
N SER A 104 34.27 -24.19 -5.13
CA SER A 104 35.73 -23.98 -5.19
C SER A 104 36.08 -23.25 -6.47
N MET A 105 36.71 -22.08 -6.36
CA MET A 105 37.16 -21.30 -7.51
C MET A 105 38.55 -20.69 -7.27
N GLY A 106 39.26 -20.43 -8.36
CA GLY A 106 40.53 -19.70 -8.29
C GLY A 106 40.29 -18.23 -7.94
N THR A 107 40.97 -17.75 -6.90
CA THR A 107 40.91 -16.37 -6.39
C THR A 107 42.29 -15.71 -6.45
N GLN A 108 42.31 -14.38 -6.50
CA GLN A 108 43.51 -13.58 -6.35
C GLN A 108 43.60 -13.09 -4.90
N GLU A 109 44.65 -13.49 -4.21
CA GLU A 109 44.91 -13.09 -2.83
C GLU A 109 46.12 -12.15 -2.78
N PHE A 110 46.21 -11.37 -1.72
CA PHE A 110 47.35 -10.49 -1.47
C PHE A 110 48.07 -10.92 -0.19
N SER A 111 49.39 -11.08 -0.27
CA SER A 111 50.25 -11.32 0.89
C SER A 111 51.54 -10.49 0.73
N ASN A 112 51.92 -9.76 1.78
CA ASN A 112 53.11 -8.88 1.79
C ASN A 112 53.18 -7.92 0.59
N GLY A 113 52.04 -7.35 0.19
CA GLY A 113 51.95 -6.41 -0.94
C GLY A 113 52.01 -7.03 -2.34
N ASN A 114 52.13 -8.36 -2.46
CA ASN A 114 52.17 -9.07 -3.74
C ASN A 114 50.88 -9.88 -3.95
N SER A 115 50.32 -9.81 -5.16
CA SER A 115 49.17 -10.63 -5.53
C SER A 115 49.59 -12.02 -6.01
N TYR A 116 48.91 -13.07 -5.59
CA TYR A 116 49.09 -14.44 -6.08
C TYR A 116 47.73 -15.12 -6.31
N ARG A 117 47.70 -16.20 -7.10
CA ARG A 117 46.47 -16.98 -7.33
C ARG A 117 46.47 -18.22 -6.45
N THR A 118 45.34 -18.52 -5.82
CA THR A 118 45.10 -19.75 -5.06
C THR A 118 43.67 -20.24 -5.29
N GLN A 119 43.34 -21.46 -4.85
CA GLN A 119 41.95 -21.90 -4.73
C GLN A 119 41.38 -21.44 -3.38
N ALA A 120 40.10 -21.09 -3.37
CA ALA A 120 39.34 -20.89 -2.16
C ALA A 120 37.91 -21.41 -2.36
N ASP A 121 37.31 -21.87 -1.26
CA ASP A 121 35.89 -22.20 -1.23
C ASP A 121 35.08 -20.94 -0.97
N PHE A 122 34.05 -20.73 -1.79
CA PHE A 122 33.08 -19.66 -1.65
C PHE A 122 31.71 -20.21 -1.34
N ARG A 123 30.94 -19.49 -0.52
CA ARG A 123 29.57 -19.88 -0.17
C ARG A 123 28.73 -20.00 -1.43
N LYS A 124 27.89 -21.04 -1.48
CA LYS A 124 26.92 -21.26 -2.55
C LYS A 124 25.51 -21.13 -1.99
N TYR A 125 24.73 -20.22 -2.56
CA TYR A 125 23.39 -19.90 -2.08
C TYR A 125 22.31 -20.49 -2.99
N PRO A 126 21.14 -20.85 -2.44
CA PRO A 126 20.00 -21.30 -3.23
C PRO A 126 19.47 -20.24 -4.19
N ASN A 127 19.64 -18.96 -3.87
CA ASN A 127 19.23 -17.81 -4.69
C ASN A 127 19.98 -16.54 -4.25
N LYS A 128 19.83 -15.46 -5.03
CA LYS A 128 20.44 -14.15 -4.72
C LYS A 128 19.96 -13.56 -3.39
N LYS A 129 18.68 -13.76 -3.02
CA LYS A 129 18.12 -13.28 -1.75
C LYS A 129 18.90 -13.83 -0.56
N ALA A 130 19.20 -15.13 -0.55
CA ALA A 130 20.03 -15.73 0.51
C ALA A 130 21.44 -15.10 0.57
N SER A 131 22.03 -14.75 -0.57
CA SER A 131 23.30 -14.00 -0.59
C SER A 131 23.16 -12.58 -0.03
N LEU A 132 22.05 -11.87 -0.29
CA LEU A 132 21.77 -10.54 0.27
C LEU A 132 21.58 -10.61 1.79
N VAL A 133 20.80 -11.58 2.27
CA VAL A 133 20.56 -11.81 3.70
C VAL A 133 21.88 -12.11 4.42
N ASP A 134 22.69 -13.02 3.90
CA ASP A 134 23.96 -13.39 4.53
C ASP A 134 24.96 -12.21 4.57
N HIS A 135 24.97 -11.38 3.54
CA HIS A 135 25.73 -10.12 3.52
C HIS A 135 25.20 -9.12 4.56
N ALA A 136 23.89 -8.94 4.69
CA ALA A 136 23.33 -8.08 5.73
C ALA A 136 23.68 -8.59 7.14
N GLN A 137 23.63 -9.90 7.35
CA GLN A 137 23.98 -10.52 8.63
C GLN A 137 25.47 -10.36 8.99
N LEU A 138 26.38 -10.20 8.01
CA LEU A 138 27.77 -9.81 8.28
C LEU A 138 27.84 -8.43 8.94
N PHE A 139 27.02 -7.47 8.51
CA PHE A 139 26.98 -6.15 9.13
C PHE A 139 26.33 -6.19 10.51
N VAL A 140 25.20 -6.90 10.64
CA VAL A 140 24.45 -7.03 11.90
C VAL A 140 25.27 -7.74 12.99
N ASN A 141 25.96 -8.82 12.64
CA ASN A 141 26.65 -9.67 13.60
C ASN A 141 28.16 -9.40 13.69
N GLY A 142 28.71 -8.57 12.81
CA GLY A 142 30.14 -8.37 12.67
C GLY A 142 30.88 -9.66 12.29
N VAL A 143 32.10 -9.80 12.80
CA VAL A 143 32.94 -10.98 12.59
C VAL A 143 33.30 -11.65 13.92
N SER A 144 33.78 -12.89 13.87
CA SER A 144 34.26 -13.58 15.07
C SER A 144 35.31 -12.74 15.81
N GLY A 145 35.08 -12.51 17.11
CA GLY A 145 35.94 -11.67 17.95
C GLY A 145 35.67 -10.16 17.86
N ASN A 146 34.82 -9.69 16.94
CA ASN A 146 34.38 -8.29 16.87
C ASN A 146 32.96 -8.18 16.27
N SER A 147 31.95 -8.39 17.12
CA SER A 147 30.54 -8.36 16.69
C SER A 147 30.02 -6.96 16.37
N GLY A 148 30.74 -5.91 16.79
CA GLY A 148 30.39 -4.52 16.52
C GLY A 148 31.16 -3.91 15.35
N LEU A 149 31.90 -4.72 14.57
CA LEU A 149 32.82 -4.21 13.54
C LEU A 149 32.15 -3.24 12.55
N TYR A 150 30.89 -3.49 12.19
CA TYR A 150 30.12 -2.70 11.23
C TYR A 150 28.98 -1.87 11.88
N SER A 151 29.01 -1.63 13.19
CA SER A 151 27.89 -0.97 13.88
C SER A 151 27.58 0.43 13.35
N GLU A 152 28.58 1.17 12.87
CA GLU A 152 28.43 2.51 12.28
C GLU A 152 27.71 2.49 10.92
N VAL A 153 27.57 1.33 10.28
CA VAL A 153 26.82 1.18 9.02
C VAL A 153 25.32 1.06 9.29
N ILE A 154 24.94 0.51 10.45
CA ILE A 154 23.55 0.18 10.79
C ILE A 154 22.82 1.46 11.24
N GLY A 155 21.79 1.84 10.50
CA GLY A 155 20.98 3.03 10.78
C GLY A 155 21.57 4.34 10.24
N GLU A 156 22.73 4.30 9.59
CA GLU A 156 23.24 5.45 8.86
C GLU A 156 22.32 5.76 7.67
N THR A 157 22.06 7.06 7.46
CA THR A 157 21.13 7.57 6.44
C THR A 157 21.87 8.29 5.32
N ASP A 158 23.15 8.57 5.49
CA ASP A 158 24.06 9.12 4.47
C ASP A 158 24.94 8.01 3.91
N TYR A 159 24.67 7.62 2.65
CA TYR A 159 25.42 6.55 1.98
C TYR A 159 26.92 6.84 1.87
N LYS A 160 27.36 8.10 1.91
CA LYS A 160 28.80 8.45 1.88
C LYS A 160 29.46 8.08 3.21
N LYS A 161 28.80 8.39 4.33
CA LYS A 161 29.27 7.98 5.65
C LYS A 161 29.25 6.47 5.80
N ALA A 162 28.18 5.82 5.34
CA ALA A 162 28.11 4.36 5.34
C ALA A 162 29.25 3.72 4.53
N ALA A 163 29.58 4.26 3.35
CA ALA A 163 30.69 3.78 2.54
C ALA A 163 32.05 3.90 3.24
N TYR A 164 32.32 5.03 3.89
CA TYR A 164 33.55 5.19 4.69
C TYR A 164 33.55 4.28 5.92
N ALA A 165 32.42 4.12 6.62
CA ALA A 165 32.32 3.18 7.74
C ALA A 165 32.62 1.73 7.33
N ILE A 166 32.15 1.29 6.15
CA ILE A 166 32.47 -0.03 5.58
C ILE A 166 33.98 -0.16 5.29
N GLN A 167 34.60 0.89 4.73
CA GLN A 167 36.03 0.89 4.46
C GLN A 167 36.86 0.87 5.76
N ASP A 168 36.51 1.70 6.74
CA ASP A 168 37.20 1.81 8.03
C ASP A 168 37.08 0.50 8.84
N ALA A 169 35.97 -0.21 8.67
CA ALA A 169 35.75 -1.56 9.21
C ALA A 169 36.59 -2.65 8.49
N GLY A 170 37.28 -2.31 7.40
CA GLY A 170 38.19 -3.21 6.70
C GLY A 170 37.52 -4.23 5.78
N TYR A 171 36.33 -3.92 5.25
CA TYR A 171 35.61 -4.83 4.33
C TYR A 171 36.45 -5.19 3.09
N ALA A 172 37.19 -4.22 2.55
CA ALA A 172 38.08 -4.41 1.42
C ALA A 172 39.48 -3.85 1.73
N THR A 173 40.51 -4.43 1.10
CA THR A 173 41.91 -3.95 1.21
C THR A 173 42.21 -2.78 0.27
N ASP A 174 41.27 -2.43 -0.60
CA ASP A 174 41.39 -1.31 -1.52
C ASP A 174 41.23 0.03 -0.78
N PRO A 175 42.25 0.91 -0.79
CA PRO A 175 42.17 2.20 -0.10
C PRO A 175 41.15 3.18 -0.69
N ALA A 176 40.64 2.90 -1.91
CA ALA A 176 39.62 3.71 -2.58
C ALA A 176 38.24 3.03 -2.61
N TYR A 177 37.99 2.04 -1.75
CA TYR A 177 36.75 1.27 -1.76
C TYR A 177 35.51 2.14 -1.51
N ALA A 178 35.55 3.01 -0.51
CA ALA A 178 34.47 3.94 -0.20
C ALA A 178 34.15 4.84 -1.40
N ASP A 179 35.18 5.42 -2.02
CA ASP A 179 35.02 6.29 -3.19
C ASP A 179 34.41 5.53 -4.39
N LYS A 180 34.75 4.25 -4.57
CA LYS A 180 34.13 3.39 -5.60
C LYS A 180 32.66 3.13 -5.33
N LEU A 181 32.28 2.89 -4.07
CA LEU A 181 30.88 2.74 -3.68
C LEU A 181 30.11 4.03 -3.94
N ILE A 182 30.61 5.16 -3.44
CA ILE A 182 30.01 6.49 -3.63
C ILE A 182 29.86 6.80 -5.13
N SER A 183 30.91 6.60 -5.92
CA SER A 183 30.87 6.83 -7.37
C SER A 183 29.86 5.92 -8.07
N THR A 184 29.69 4.68 -7.61
CA THR A 184 28.71 3.75 -8.17
C THR A 184 27.29 4.20 -7.83
N ILE A 185 27.05 4.61 -6.58
CA ILE A 185 25.76 5.13 -6.12
C ILE A 185 25.39 6.39 -6.90
N ASP A 186 26.29 7.37 -6.98
CA ASP A 186 26.08 8.64 -7.68
C ASP A 186 25.82 8.43 -9.17
N LYS A 187 26.63 7.59 -9.82
CA LYS A 187 26.54 7.35 -11.28
C LYS A 187 25.22 6.72 -11.70
N TYR A 188 24.65 5.86 -10.86
CA TYR A 188 23.42 5.11 -11.16
C TYR A 188 22.22 5.57 -10.33
N HIS A 189 22.38 6.66 -9.57
CA HIS A 189 21.39 7.23 -8.69
C HIS A 189 20.72 6.18 -7.77
N LEU A 190 21.55 5.33 -7.17
CA LEU A 190 21.09 4.21 -6.33
C LEU A 190 20.52 4.70 -5.00
N ASP A 191 20.85 5.91 -4.56
CA ASP A 191 20.30 6.60 -3.40
C ASP A 191 18.76 6.75 -3.48
N ASN A 192 18.20 6.79 -4.68
CA ASN A 192 16.73 6.77 -4.85
C ASN A 192 16.07 5.50 -4.30
N TYR A 193 16.81 4.39 -4.19
CA TYR A 193 16.30 3.16 -3.60
C TYR A 193 16.30 3.19 -2.07
N ASP A 194 17.00 4.14 -1.43
CA ASP A 194 17.01 4.30 0.02
C ASP A 194 15.67 4.86 0.54
N ASN A 195 14.86 5.45 -0.33
CA ASN A 195 13.50 5.84 -0.01
C ASN A 195 12.55 4.63 -0.05
N ILE A 196 12.51 3.91 1.07
CA ILE A 196 11.75 2.67 1.26
C ILE A 196 10.31 2.88 1.75
N TYR A 197 9.94 4.13 2.07
CA TYR A 197 8.61 4.48 2.57
C TYR A 197 7.91 5.49 1.66
N ASP A 198 6.60 5.36 1.53
CA ASP A 198 5.79 6.35 0.84
C ASP A 198 5.73 7.65 1.64
N THR A 199 5.86 8.77 0.94
CA THR A 199 5.65 10.10 1.53
C THR A 199 4.18 10.49 1.39
N VAL A 200 3.57 10.92 2.51
CA VAL A 200 2.26 11.57 2.50
C VAL A 200 2.43 12.99 1.95
N THR A 201 1.82 13.25 0.79
CA THR A 201 1.91 14.54 0.09
C THR A 201 0.81 15.53 0.48
N SER A 202 -0.30 15.04 1.02
CA SER A 202 -1.40 15.87 1.54
C SER A 202 -2.21 15.11 2.58
N THR A 203 -2.78 15.84 3.54
CA THR A 203 -3.76 15.34 4.51
C THR A 203 -4.84 16.39 4.68
N GLU A 204 -6.10 15.97 4.58
CA GLU A 204 -7.27 16.83 4.70
C GLU A 204 -8.40 16.14 5.47
N LYS A 205 -9.25 16.94 6.11
CA LYS A 205 -10.47 16.42 6.73
C LYS A 205 -11.45 16.02 5.64
N GLN A 206 -12.04 14.84 5.79
CA GLN A 206 -13.04 14.33 4.86
C GLN A 206 -14.21 13.81 5.69
N LEU A 207 -15.33 14.52 5.67
CA LEU A 207 -16.57 14.03 6.26
C LEU A 207 -17.35 13.23 5.23
N ALA A 208 -17.40 11.91 5.40
CA ALA A 208 -18.18 11.02 4.57
C ALA A 208 -18.55 9.74 5.33
N TYR A 209 -19.47 8.96 4.80
CA TYR A 209 -19.68 7.57 5.21
C TYR A 209 -19.53 6.64 4.02
N ALA A 210 -18.91 5.48 4.29
CA ALA A 210 -18.57 4.50 3.30
C ALA A 210 -18.78 3.08 3.82
N GLU A 211 -18.86 2.13 2.89
CA GLU A 211 -18.89 0.70 3.17
C GLU A 211 -17.68 0.02 2.51
N ILE A 212 -17.19 -1.06 3.13
CA ILE A 212 -16.08 -1.85 2.57
C ILE A 212 -16.55 -2.57 1.31
N THR A 213 -15.83 -2.41 0.20
CA THR A 213 -16.05 -3.13 -1.06
C THR A 213 -15.02 -4.22 -1.32
N ASN A 214 -13.78 -4.04 -0.83
CA ASN A 214 -12.73 -5.05 -0.88
C ASN A 214 -12.42 -5.56 0.53
N SER A 215 -12.96 -6.72 0.87
CA SER A 215 -12.77 -7.33 2.19
C SER A 215 -11.38 -7.94 2.41
N GLY A 216 -10.60 -8.15 1.34
CA GLY A 216 -9.21 -8.61 1.43
C GLY A 216 -8.24 -7.52 1.87
N GLU A 217 -8.66 -6.25 1.84
CA GLU A 217 -7.80 -5.11 2.15
C GLU A 217 -7.34 -5.09 3.62
N THR A 218 -6.14 -4.59 3.84
CA THR A 218 -5.60 -4.39 5.19
C THR A 218 -5.90 -2.99 5.70
N ILE A 219 -6.25 -2.90 6.97
CA ILE A 219 -6.42 -1.63 7.68
C ILE A 219 -5.14 -1.37 8.47
N TRP A 220 -4.61 -0.16 8.32
CA TRP A 220 -3.30 0.24 8.80
C TRP A 220 -3.38 1.38 9.83
N SER A 221 -2.35 1.55 10.66
CA SER A 221 -2.27 2.64 11.65
C SER A 221 -2.01 4.01 11.01
N LYS A 222 -1.38 4.01 9.84
CA LYS A 222 -1.09 5.12 8.93
C LYS A 222 -1.33 4.62 7.49
N PRO A 223 -1.37 5.46 6.44
CA PRO A 223 -1.35 4.97 5.06
C PRO A 223 -0.29 3.88 4.84
N TYR A 224 -0.61 2.84 4.07
CA TYR A 224 0.30 1.70 3.87
C TYR A 224 1.68 2.14 3.37
N ASN A 225 2.71 1.39 3.77
CA ASN A 225 4.10 1.60 3.38
C ASN A 225 4.65 3.00 3.73
N THR A 226 3.97 3.79 4.56
CA THR A 226 4.56 4.97 5.20
C THR A 226 5.36 4.56 6.43
N GLU A 227 6.27 5.42 6.88
CA GLU A 227 7.11 5.16 8.05
C GLU A 227 6.26 4.88 9.31
N ASP A 228 6.61 3.82 10.04
CA ASP A 228 5.87 3.23 11.16
C ASP A 228 4.43 2.76 10.88
N ALA A 229 4.01 2.63 9.61
CA ALA A 229 2.73 2.02 9.30
C ALA A 229 2.71 0.57 9.81
N LYS A 230 1.72 0.27 10.65
CA LYS A 230 1.52 -1.07 11.23
C LYS A 230 0.16 -1.59 10.83
N LYS A 231 0.07 -2.89 10.57
CA LYS A 231 -1.20 -3.58 10.37
C LYS A 231 -2.02 -3.48 11.66
N VAL A 232 -3.25 -2.98 11.55
CA VAL A 232 -4.20 -2.86 12.67
C VAL A 232 -5.21 -3.99 12.63
N SER A 233 -5.84 -4.21 11.47
CA SER A 233 -6.85 -5.24 11.29
C SER A 233 -7.05 -5.58 9.81
N ASN A 234 -7.98 -6.48 9.52
CA ASN A 234 -8.42 -6.78 8.17
C ASN A 234 -9.77 -6.10 7.89
N ALA A 235 -10.00 -5.63 6.66
CA ALA A 235 -11.23 -4.96 6.25
C ALA A 235 -12.47 -5.85 6.37
N ASN A 236 -12.31 -7.17 6.28
CA ASN A 236 -13.37 -8.14 6.50
C ASN A 236 -14.10 -7.99 7.85
N ASN A 237 -13.41 -7.49 8.88
CA ASN A 237 -13.99 -7.30 10.22
C ASN A 237 -15.05 -6.19 10.26
N TYR A 238 -15.17 -5.41 9.19
CA TYR A 238 -16.07 -4.27 9.06
C TYR A 238 -16.98 -4.37 7.84
N GLN A 239 -17.13 -5.56 7.25
CA GLN A 239 -18.11 -5.78 6.18
C GLN A 239 -19.51 -5.37 6.62
N ASN A 240 -20.28 -4.84 5.68
CA ASN A 240 -21.68 -4.43 5.86
C ASN A 240 -21.91 -3.34 6.93
N LYS A 241 -20.84 -2.75 7.48
CA LYS A 241 -20.93 -1.62 8.40
C LYS A 241 -20.86 -0.30 7.65
N SER A 242 -21.62 0.67 8.16
CA SER A 242 -21.50 2.08 7.78
C SER A 242 -20.35 2.70 8.55
N LEU A 243 -19.20 2.87 7.88
CA LEU A 243 -17.99 3.43 8.47
C LEU A 243 -17.90 4.92 8.17
N ARG A 244 -17.59 5.70 9.20
CA ARG A 244 -17.36 7.13 9.04
C ARG A 244 -15.93 7.38 8.56
N ILE A 245 -15.79 8.10 7.47
CA ILE A 245 -14.51 8.67 7.05
C ILE A 245 -14.32 9.99 7.80
N THR A 246 -13.12 10.20 8.32
CA THR A 246 -12.76 11.41 9.09
C THR A 246 -11.64 12.21 8.46
N ASP A 247 -10.70 11.52 7.81
CA ASP A 247 -9.53 12.09 7.19
C ASP A 247 -9.24 11.39 5.85
N LYS A 248 -8.62 12.13 4.95
CA LYS A 248 -8.10 11.66 3.68
C LYS A 248 -6.62 12.02 3.60
N ALA A 249 -5.80 11.08 3.18
CA ALA A 249 -4.38 11.28 2.94
C ALA A 249 -4.02 10.82 1.53
N THR A 250 -3.10 11.54 0.89
CA THR A 250 -2.58 11.20 -0.43
C THR A 250 -1.11 10.88 -0.32
N THR A 251 -0.69 9.80 -0.97
CA THR A 251 0.70 9.43 -1.21
C THR A 251 0.95 9.42 -2.71
N LYS A 252 2.20 9.30 -3.16
CA LYS A 252 2.48 9.07 -4.59
C LYS A 252 1.80 7.79 -5.13
N GLN A 253 1.55 6.80 -4.26
CA GLN A 253 1.02 5.49 -4.61
C GLN A 253 -0.52 5.40 -4.55
N GLY A 254 -1.19 6.35 -3.90
CA GLY A 254 -2.65 6.30 -3.78
C GLY A 254 -3.22 7.19 -2.68
N THR A 255 -4.56 7.16 -2.61
CA THR A 255 -5.35 7.86 -1.60
C THR A 255 -5.81 6.90 -0.51
N TRP A 256 -5.85 7.39 0.72
CA TRP A 256 -6.16 6.64 1.92
C TRP A 256 -7.24 7.35 2.73
N TYR A 257 -8.15 6.61 3.33
CA TYR A 257 -9.20 7.13 4.21
C TYR A 257 -9.01 6.62 5.63
N ASN A 258 -9.11 7.51 6.61
CA ASN A 258 -9.17 7.12 8.02
C ASN A 258 -10.62 6.86 8.43
N LEU A 259 -10.87 5.64 8.91
CA LEU A 259 -12.19 5.13 9.24
C LEU A 259 -12.45 5.14 10.75
N GLN A 260 -13.72 5.35 11.11
CA GLN A 260 -14.28 5.12 12.43
C GLN A 260 -15.52 4.21 12.34
N ASP A 261 -15.68 3.34 13.32
CA ASP A 261 -16.86 2.50 13.52
C ASP A 261 -17.54 2.92 14.83
N GLN A 262 -18.72 3.54 14.74
CA GLN A 262 -19.47 4.04 15.90
C GLN A 262 -18.60 4.90 16.84
N GLY A 263 -17.87 5.86 16.25
CA GLY A 263 -17.00 6.79 16.98
C GLY A 263 -15.65 6.22 17.44
N LYS A 264 -15.44 4.90 17.33
CA LYS A 264 -14.15 4.27 17.63
C LYS A 264 -13.25 4.29 16.40
N GLN A 265 -11.98 4.64 16.59
CA GLN A 265 -11.01 4.64 15.50
C GLN A 265 -10.75 3.21 15.01
N VAL A 266 -10.78 3.04 13.69
CA VAL A 266 -10.51 1.76 13.00
C VAL A 266 -9.13 1.79 12.36
N GLY A 267 -8.82 2.82 11.57
CA GLY A 267 -7.53 2.97 10.91
C GLY A 267 -7.63 3.45 9.46
N TRP A 268 -6.52 3.41 8.75
CA TRP A 268 -6.38 3.84 7.36
C TRP A 268 -6.59 2.68 6.40
N ILE A 269 -7.38 2.90 5.36
CA ILE A 269 -7.65 1.96 4.28
C ILE A 269 -7.41 2.62 2.93
N ASN A 270 -7.04 1.84 1.91
CA ASN A 270 -6.96 2.33 0.54
C ASN A 270 -8.33 2.82 0.08
N SER A 271 -8.40 4.00 -0.55
CA SER A 271 -9.65 4.60 -1.01
C SER A 271 -10.41 3.73 -2.01
N LYS A 272 -9.71 2.85 -2.75
CA LYS A 272 -10.31 1.92 -3.72
C LYS A 272 -11.04 0.75 -3.04
N ALA A 273 -10.80 0.50 -1.76
CA ALA A 273 -11.40 -0.60 -1.01
C ALA A 273 -12.72 -0.22 -0.32
N VAL A 274 -13.22 1.00 -0.55
CA VAL A 274 -14.48 1.47 0.02
C VAL A 274 -15.35 2.14 -1.06
N ASN A 275 -16.67 2.08 -0.86
CA ASN A 275 -17.65 2.83 -1.61
C ASN A 275 -18.24 3.93 -0.72
N ILE A 276 -18.02 5.19 -1.06
CA ILE A 276 -18.61 6.33 -0.34
C ILE A 276 -20.08 6.44 -0.75
N PHE A 277 -20.99 6.23 0.21
CA PHE A 277 -22.43 6.30 -0.03
C PHE A 277 -23.06 7.59 0.51
N TYR A 278 -22.34 8.36 1.33
CA TYR A 278 -22.81 9.67 1.81
C TYR A 278 -21.68 10.68 2.00
N THR A 279 -21.93 11.89 1.55
CA THR A 279 -21.19 13.14 1.84
C THR A 279 -22.22 14.27 2.04
N PRO A 280 -21.86 15.39 2.69
CA PRO A 280 -22.75 16.54 2.79
C PRO A 280 -23.22 17.10 1.43
N ASN A 281 -22.48 16.84 0.35
CA ASN A 281 -22.87 17.24 -1.01
C ASN A 281 -24.07 16.44 -1.55
N ASN A 282 -24.44 15.32 -0.92
CA ASN A 282 -25.64 14.54 -1.27
C ASN A 282 -26.93 15.17 -0.72
N GLU A 283 -26.84 16.18 0.13
CA GLU A 283 -28.00 16.85 0.71
C GLU A 283 -28.65 17.82 -0.27
N THR A 284 -29.98 17.82 -0.31
CA THR A 284 -30.76 18.76 -1.11
C THR A 284 -31.65 19.61 -0.22
N ASN A 285 -31.86 20.87 -0.59
CA ASN A 285 -32.77 21.75 0.13
C ASN A 285 -34.20 21.21 0.07
N ALA A 286 -34.93 21.39 1.16
CA ALA A 286 -36.34 21.09 1.28
C ALA A 286 -37.05 22.28 1.96
N LYS A 287 -38.37 22.31 1.81
CA LYS A 287 -39.25 23.24 2.52
C LYS A 287 -40.57 22.53 2.74
N LEU A 288 -40.60 21.68 3.76
CA LEU A 288 -41.74 20.84 4.09
C LEU A 288 -42.01 20.97 5.58
N ASP A 289 -43.28 20.95 5.94
CA ASP A 289 -43.71 20.79 7.34
C ASP A 289 -44.24 19.36 7.48
N LYS A 290 -43.79 18.63 8.51
CA LYS A 290 -44.13 17.22 8.71
C LYS A 290 -44.46 16.91 10.15
N TYR A 291 -45.48 16.07 10.36
CA TYR A 291 -45.84 15.59 11.69
C TYR A 291 -45.03 14.37 12.05
N VAL A 292 -44.48 14.35 13.27
CA VAL A 292 -43.75 13.20 13.80
C VAL A 292 -44.72 12.10 14.20
N THR A 293 -44.51 10.90 13.65
CA THR A 293 -45.31 9.71 13.96
C THR A 293 -44.82 9.02 15.23
N ASP A 294 -45.61 8.08 15.74
CA ASP A 294 -45.15 7.17 16.79
C ASP A 294 -44.04 6.27 16.22
N SER A 295 -42.82 6.43 16.72
CA SER A 295 -41.63 5.80 16.14
C SER A 295 -40.53 5.60 17.18
N ASP A 296 -39.82 4.47 17.09
CA ASP A 296 -38.61 4.15 17.86
C ASP A 296 -37.32 4.73 17.23
N GLN A 297 -37.46 5.51 16.16
CA GLN A 297 -36.34 6.12 15.47
C GLN A 297 -35.59 7.14 16.34
N LYS A 298 -34.33 7.34 16.01
CA LYS A 298 -33.44 8.33 16.64
C LYS A 298 -33.19 9.48 15.68
N ILE A 299 -32.81 10.60 16.25
CA ILE A 299 -32.31 11.76 15.50
C ILE A 299 -30.79 11.73 15.58
N TYR A 300 -30.13 11.74 14.43
CA TYR A 300 -28.69 11.64 14.25
C TYR A 300 -28.08 12.96 13.79
N ALA A 301 -26.78 13.16 14.00
CA ALA A 301 -26.11 14.37 13.54
C ALA A 301 -25.97 14.43 12.00
N LEU A 302 -26.06 13.29 11.31
CA LEU A 302 -25.93 13.13 9.86
C LEU A 302 -26.96 12.06 9.41
N PRO A 303 -27.36 11.99 8.13
CA PRO A 303 -28.36 11.05 7.62
C PRO A 303 -27.82 9.62 7.47
N VAL A 304 -27.18 9.11 8.52
CA VAL A 304 -26.62 7.76 8.60
C VAL A 304 -26.79 7.28 10.03
N GLU A 305 -27.18 6.01 10.21
CA GLU A 305 -27.28 5.41 11.54
C GLU A 305 -25.90 5.23 12.18
N ASP A 306 -25.54 6.16 13.04
CA ASP A 306 -24.32 6.14 13.85
C ASP A 306 -24.68 6.47 15.30
N ASN A 307 -24.68 5.44 16.15
CA ASN A 307 -25.07 5.54 17.55
C ASN A 307 -24.15 6.46 18.36
N SER A 308 -22.91 6.68 17.91
CA SER A 308 -22.01 7.64 18.54
C SER A 308 -22.37 9.10 18.22
N ARG A 309 -23.34 9.30 17.31
CA ARG A 309 -23.78 10.59 16.76
C ARG A 309 -25.28 10.81 16.94
N VAL A 310 -25.91 10.10 17.87
CA VAL A 310 -27.32 10.33 18.25
C VAL A 310 -27.43 11.65 19.01
N VAL A 311 -28.39 12.47 18.62
CA VAL A 311 -28.68 13.78 19.21
C VAL A 311 -29.90 13.71 20.14
N SER A 312 -30.96 12.98 19.74
CA SER A 312 -32.16 12.76 20.58
C SER A 312 -32.96 11.55 20.08
N ALA A 313 -34.06 11.22 20.75
CA ALA A 313 -35.07 10.32 20.18
C ALA A 313 -36.02 11.11 19.28
N LEU A 314 -36.56 10.48 18.23
CA LEU A 314 -37.60 11.12 17.41
C LEU A 314 -38.91 11.23 18.20
N ASN A 315 -39.19 10.23 19.04
CA ASN A 315 -40.41 10.17 19.85
C ASN A 315 -40.54 11.32 20.87
N ASP A 316 -39.45 12.02 21.21
CA ASP A 316 -39.47 13.25 22.03
C ASP A 316 -40.29 14.38 21.37
N TYR A 317 -40.58 14.24 20.08
CA TYR A 317 -41.33 15.19 19.26
C TYR A 317 -42.64 14.60 18.71
N LYS A 318 -43.08 13.43 19.20
CA LYS A 318 -44.32 12.78 18.73
C LYS A 318 -45.50 13.75 18.71
N GLY A 319 -46.25 13.73 17.61
CA GLY A 319 -47.43 14.58 17.39
C GLY A 319 -47.11 16.04 17.05
N LYS A 320 -45.85 16.48 17.16
CA LYS A 320 -45.43 17.83 16.76
C LYS A 320 -45.20 17.90 15.25
N GLU A 321 -45.50 19.08 14.70
CA GLU A 321 -45.09 19.46 13.36
C GLU A 321 -43.67 20.03 13.41
N LEU A 322 -42.78 19.57 12.53
CA LEU A 322 -41.39 20.04 12.43
C LEU A 322 -41.09 20.50 11.00
N ASP A 323 -40.28 21.57 10.89
CA ASP A 323 -39.79 22.09 9.62
C ASP A 323 -38.63 21.24 9.10
N ILE A 324 -38.74 20.79 7.84
CA ILE A 324 -37.72 20.06 7.11
C ILE A 324 -37.05 20.99 6.10
N ASP A 325 -35.80 21.35 6.41
CA ASP A 325 -35.01 22.26 5.56
C ASP A 325 -34.10 21.54 4.57
N ARG A 326 -33.83 20.25 4.80
CA ARG A 326 -33.05 19.40 3.90
C ARG A 326 -33.55 17.97 3.86
N ARG A 327 -33.24 17.31 2.74
CA ARG A 327 -33.37 15.87 2.57
C ARG A 327 -32.08 15.26 2.02
N ALA A 328 -31.88 13.98 2.30
CA ALA A 328 -30.81 13.19 1.70
C ALA A 328 -31.37 11.82 1.30
N ASP A 329 -30.87 11.26 0.21
CA ASP A 329 -31.06 9.86 -0.14
C ASP A 329 -29.76 9.12 0.19
N VAL A 330 -29.84 8.19 1.13
CA VAL A 330 -28.70 7.43 1.62
C VAL A 330 -29.08 5.96 1.60
N LYS A 331 -28.41 5.20 0.74
CA LYS A 331 -28.66 3.76 0.54
C LYS A 331 -30.13 3.42 0.24
N ASN A 332 -30.78 4.24 -0.60
CA ASN A 332 -32.20 4.13 -0.97
C ASN A 332 -33.18 4.38 0.20
N GLU A 333 -32.71 5.01 1.27
CA GLU A 333 -33.56 5.52 2.34
C GLU A 333 -33.59 7.05 2.30
N TYR A 334 -34.78 7.63 2.38
CA TYR A 334 -34.94 9.08 2.50
C TYR A 334 -34.75 9.51 3.94
N TRP A 335 -33.98 10.57 4.12
CA TRP A 335 -33.71 11.21 5.40
C TRP A 335 -34.16 12.67 5.36
N TYR A 336 -34.68 13.15 6.49
CA TYR A 336 -35.08 14.54 6.69
C TYR A 336 -34.22 15.17 7.77
N ARG A 337 -33.73 16.39 7.49
CA ARG A 337 -33.12 17.24 8.49
C ARG A 337 -34.21 18.10 9.11
N VAL A 338 -34.47 17.86 10.39
CA VAL A 338 -35.49 18.53 11.18
C VAL A 338 -34.93 19.76 11.89
N LYS A 339 -35.74 20.81 11.91
CA LYS A 339 -35.55 21.99 12.77
C LYS A 339 -36.73 22.12 13.73
N SER A 340 -36.49 22.73 14.88
CA SER A 340 -37.55 23.23 15.76
C SER A 340 -38.15 24.53 15.23
N ASP A 341 -39.29 24.93 15.79
CA ASP A 341 -40.04 26.15 15.42
C ASP A 341 -39.20 27.44 15.53
N ASP A 342 -38.20 27.45 16.42
CA ASP A 342 -37.25 28.57 16.58
C ASP A 342 -36.13 28.58 15.52
N GLY A 343 -36.17 27.66 14.56
CA GLY A 343 -35.21 27.52 13.46
C GLY A 343 -33.92 26.78 13.83
N LYS A 344 -33.79 26.25 15.05
CA LYS A 344 -32.60 25.49 15.46
C LYS A 344 -32.61 24.09 14.82
N ILE A 345 -31.47 23.70 14.25
CA ILE A 345 -31.27 22.34 13.71
C ILE A 345 -31.28 21.34 14.87
N ILE A 346 -32.17 20.35 14.79
CA ILE A 346 -32.23 19.23 15.73
C ILE A 346 -31.34 18.10 15.23
N GLY A 347 -31.47 17.72 13.95
CA GLY A 347 -30.66 16.67 13.33
C GLY A 347 -31.38 15.96 12.19
N TRP A 348 -31.00 14.72 11.92
CA TRP A 348 -31.50 13.90 10.82
C TRP A 348 -32.26 12.68 11.33
N SER A 349 -33.42 12.39 10.75
CA SER A 349 -34.15 11.13 10.97
C SER A 349 -34.68 10.58 9.64
N LYS A 350 -35.00 9.29 9.59
CA LYS A 350 -35.58 8.69 8.38
C LYS A 350 -36.97 9.29 8.12
N ALA A 351 -37.29 9.50 6.84
CA ALA A 351 -38.54 10.08 6.41
C ALA A 351 -39.76 9.24 6.81
N SER A 352 -39.60 7.93 7.05
CA SER A 352 -40.66 7.03 7.52
C SER A 352 -41.17 7.35 8.93
N GLY A 353 -40.43 8.13 9.72
CA GLY A 353 -40.88 8.64 11.02
C GLY A 353 -41.81 9.85 10.94
N PHE A 354 -42.27 10.22 9.74
CA PHE A 354 -43.04 11.44 9.49
C PHE A 354 -44.29 11.18 8.66
N ALA A 355 -45.33 11.98 8.88
CA ALA A 355 -46.60 11.96 8.15
C ALA A 355 -46.96 13.34 7.59
N GLU A 356 -47.77 13.36 6.52
CA GLU A 356 -48.32 14.58 5.92
C GLU A 356 -49.34 15.28 6.84
N ASN A 357 -50.09 14.51 7.61
CA ASN A 357 -51.17 15.00 8.46
C ASN A 357 -50.91 14.61 9.92
N ASN A 358 -51.48 15.37 10.86
CA ASN A 358 -51.40 15.07 12.28
C ASN A 358 -51.96 13.66 12.58
N PRO A 359 -51.10 12.69 12.99
CA PRO A 359 -51.52 11.30 13.21
C PRO A 359 -52.38 11.12 14.46
N GLU A 360 -52.42 12.10 15.36
CA GLU A 360 -53.21 12.05 16.60
C GLU A 360 -54.61 12.68 16.43
N LYS A 361 -54.86 13.33 15.28
CA LYS A 361 -56.19 13.82 14.95
C LYS A 361 -56.99 12.68 14.34
N THR A 362 -57.63 11.87 15.18
CA THR A 362 -58.71 10.98 14.72
C THR A 362 -59.72 11.82 13.94
N THR A 363 -60.01 11.41 12.71
CA THR A 363 -61.13 11.93 11.93
C THR A 363 -62.39 11.78 12.77
N GLU A 364 -62.86 12.88 13.37
CA GLU A 364 -64.25 13.01 13.80
C GLU A 364 -65.09 13.00 12.52
N THR A 365 -65.47 11.80 12.06
CA THR A 365 -66.57 11.64 11.12
C THR A 365 -67.84 12.12 11.83
N LYS A 366 -68.34 13.28 11.38
CA LYS A 366 -69.69 13.77 11.65
C LYS A 366 -70.75 12.87 11.03
#